data_AF-A0A9P5PX52-F1
#
_entry.id   AF-A0A9P5PX52-F1
#
_cell.length_a   1.000
_cell.length_b   1.000
_cell.length_c   1.000
_cell.angle_alpha   90.00
_cell.angle_beta   90.00
_cell.angle_gamma   90.00
#
_symmetry.space_group_name_H-M   'P 1'
#
loop_
_entity.id
_entity.type
_entity.pdbx_description
1 polymer ?
#
loop_
_entity_poly.entity_id
_entity_poly.type
_entity_poly.pdbx_seq_one_letter_code
_entity_poly.pdbx_strand_id
1 'polypeptide(L)'
;MFSKFALAAAVLSVFQSVVAETCSRQYTIMDGDTCDGISAAQNVSTYQLATVNAGTINSDCTNLQPSTTICLGWEGEDCNTTYVVVAQDTCDSVTAAFNINSTLLYGNNPQIDQACDNIYVGEVLCVASTIQAPPAGSAPVDTAIPSTATAAASATPTSTSSSSSSSDDGDDSDDGDDGDDDDMPFCDEL
;
A
#
# COMPACT_ATOMS: atom_id res chain seq x y z
N MET A 1 1.99 73.78 -0.61
CA MET A 1 3.08 73.08 0.13
C MET A 1 2.34 72.21 1.13
N PHE A 2 2.23 70.89 0.98
CA PHE A 2 3.25 69.91 1.34
C PHE A 2 3.07 68.56 0.60
N SER A 3 4.20 67.85 0.54
CA SER A 3 4.60 66.70 -0.25
C SER A 3 3.69 65.48 -0.31
N LYS A 4 3.67 64.89 -1.52
CA LYS A 4 3.32 63.49 -1.79
C LYS A 4 4.51 62.62 -1.36
N PHE A 5 4.32 61.70 -0.43
CA PHE A 5 5.27 60.63 -0.16
C PHE A 5 4.79 59.36 -0.87
N ALA A 6 5.52 58.97 -1.92
CA ALA A 6 5.35 57.66 -2.55
C ALA A 6 6.31 56.68 -1.86
N LEU A 7 5.74 55.71 -1.15
CA LEU A 7 6.46 54.54 -0.63
C LEU A 7 6.65 53.55 -1.79
N ALA A 8 7.87 53.42 -2.29
CA ALA A 8 8.24 52.37 -3.22
C ALA A 8 8.58 51.10 -2.42
N ALA A 9 7.71 50.08 -2.49
CA ALA A 9 8.00 48.75 -1.95
C ALA A 9 8.90 48.01 -2.94
N ALA A 10 10.15 47.74 -2.55
CA ALA A 10 11.06 46.90 -3.31
C ALA A 10 10.69 45.42 -3.05
N VAL A 11 10.14 44.75 -4.07
CA VAL A 11 9.83 43.32 -4.02
C VAL A 11 11.13 42.57 -4.33
N LEU A 12 11.76 41.96 -3.32
CA LEU A 12 12.86 41.02 -3.53
C LEU A 12 12.28 39.70 -4.07
N SER A 13 12.41 39.49 -5.39
CA SER A 13 12.14 38.19 -6.00
C SER A 13 13.23 37.20 -5.59
N VAL A 14 12.87 36.23 -4.75
CA VAL A 14 13.72 35.08 -4.43
C VAL A 14 13.64 34.12 -5.61
N PHE A 15 14.69 34.05 -6.43
CA PHE A 15 14.81 33.04 -7.47
C PHE A 15 15.15 31.71 -6.79
N GLN A 16 14.16 30.83 -6.63
CA GLN A 16 14.42 29.45 -6.22
C GLN A 16 15.01 28.70 -7.41
N SER A 17 16.28 28.29 -7.30
CA SER A 17 16.93 27.46 -8.29
C SER A 17 16.35 26.04 -8.23
N VAL A 18 15.59 25.67 -9.25
CA VAL A 18 15.20 24.28 -9.50
C VAL A 18 16.45 23.54 -9.95
N VAL A 19 17.07 22.79 -9.04
CA VAL A 19 18.07 21.78 -9.41
C VAL A 19 17.33 20.62 -10.06
N ALA A 20 17.68 20.30 -11.30
CA ALA A 20 17.20 19.08 -11.94
C ALA A 20 17.80 17.88 -11.19
N GLU A 21 16.97 16.97 -10.72
CA GLU A 21 17.42 15.79 -9.99
C GLU A 21 18.23 14.86 -10.90
N THR A 22 19.38 14.41 -10.40
CA THR A 22 20.33 13.59 -11.15
C THR A 22 19.93 12.13 -11.06
N CYS A 23 19.68 11.50 -12.21
CA CYS A 23 19.39 10.07 -12.24
C CYS A 23 20.65 9.25 -11.87
N SER A 24 20.56 8.44 -10.82
CA SER A 24 21.68 7.65 -10.28
C SER A 24 21.81 6.29 -10.97
N ARG A 25 20.68 5.69 -11.36
CA ARG A 25 20.61 4.39 -12.03
C ARG A 25 19.64 4.44 -13.20
N GLN A 26 20.01 3.83 -14.31
CA GLN A 26 19.20 3.82 -15.53
C GLN A 26 18.91 2.39 -15.98
N TYR A 27 17.77 2.22 -16.65
CA TYR A 27 17.35 0.96 -17.23
C TYR A 27 16.80 1.18 -18.64
N THR A 28 17.12 0.28 -19.57
CA THR A 28 16.56 0.30 -20.92
C THR A 28 15.44 -0.73 -21.01
N ILE A 29 14.23 -0.25 -21.30
CA ILE A 29 13.02 -1.07 -21.41
C ILE A 29 13.21 -2.16 -22.47
N MET A 30 12.93 -3.39 -22.09
CA MET A 30 12.91 -4.57 -22.97
C MET A 30 11.49 -4.87 -23.45
N ASP A 31 11.39 -5.68 -24.50
CA ASP A 31 10.10 -6.14 -25.01
C ASP A 31 9.42 -7.06 -23.99
N GLY A 32 8.16 -6.79 -23.69
CA GLY A 32 7.38 -7.52 -22.67
C GLY A 32 7.56 -7.03 -21.23
N ASP A 33 8.33 -5.98 -20.98
CA ASP A 33 8.48 -5.40 -19.66
C ASP A 33 7.16 -4.80 -19.13
N THR A 34 7.00 -4.87 -17.80
CA THR A 34 5.95 -4.17 -17.02
C THR A 34 6.61 -3.36 -15.91
N CYS A 35 5.95 -2.34 -15.36
CA CYS A 35 6.54 -1.56 -14.26
C CYS A 35 6.86 -2.44 -13.05
N ASP A 36 5.96 -3.33 -12.65
CA ASP A 36 6.19 -4.25 -11.54
C ASP A 36 7.31 -5.25 -11.84
N GLY A 37 7.38 -5.76 -13.07
CA GLY A 37 8.45 -6.66 -13.51
C GLY A 37 9.83 -5.98 -13.49
N ILE A 38 9.91 -4.76 -14.02
CA ILE A 38 11.13 -3.94 -13.95
C ILE A 38 11.46 -3.66 -12.48
N SER A 39 10.48 -3.27 -11.68
CA SER A 39 10.65 -2.94 -10.27
C SER A 39 11.24 -4.10 -9.48
N ALA A 40 10.68 -5.29 -9.66
CA ALA A 40 11.14 -6.51 -9.01
C ALA A 40 12.53 -6.91 -9.49
N ALA A 41 12.82 -6.80 -10.79
CA ALA A 41 14.12 -7.17 -11.36
C ALA A 41 15.25 -6.19 -11.01
N GLN A 42 14.93 -4.90 -10.86
CA GLN A 42 15.91 -3.82 -10.70
C GLN A 42 16.03 -3.30 -9.25
N ASN A 43 15.33 -3.91 -8.30
CA ASN A 43 15.25 -3.49 -6.90
C ASN A 43 14.94 -2.00 -6.78
N VAL A 44 13.80 -1.61 -7.34
CA VAL A 44 13.22 -0.27 -7.23
C VAL A 44 11.76 -0.44 -6.82
N SER A 45 11.23 0.39 -5.94
CA SER A 45 9.79 0.31 -5.62
C SER A 45 8.95 0.78 -6.80
N THR A 46 7.76 0.21 -6.98
CA THR A 46 6.85 0.61 -8.06
C THR A 46 6.54 2.11 -7.98
N TYR A 47 6.39 2.63 -6.75
CA TYR A 47 6.24 4.06 -6.48
C TYR A 47 7.42 4.91 -6.95
N GLN A 48 8.65 4.51 -6.60
CA GLN A 48 9.84 5.25 -6.99
C GLN A 48 9.96 5.27 -8.50
N LEU A 49 9.77 4.12 -9.17
CA LEU A 49 9.82 4.03 -10.63
C LEU A 49 8.81 4.96 -11.30
N ALA A 50 7.57 5.01 -10.80
CA ALA A 50 6.54 5.91 -11.30
C ALA A 50 6.90 7.39 -11.06
N THR A 51 7.41 7.72 -9.87
CA THR A 51 7.72 9.09 -9.45
C THR A 51 8.89 9.67 -10.24
N VAL A 52 10.00 8.94 -10.34
CA VAL A 52 11.21 9.45 -11.01
C VAL A 52 11.05 9.57 -12.54
N ASN A 53 10.05 8.91 -13.11
CA ASN A 53 9.70 8.99 -14.53
C ASN A 53 8.35 9.67 -14.76
N ALA A 54 7.86 10.46 -13.79
CA ALA A 54 6.61 11.18 -13.93
C ALA A 54 6.62 12.06 -15.20
N GLY A 55 5.56 11.95 -16.00
CA GLY A 55 5.45 12.61 -17.30
C GLY A 55 6.06 11.84 -18.48
N THR A 56 6.84 10.79 -18.22
CA THR A 56 7.28 9.83 -19.26
C THR A 56 6.51 8.52 -19.16
N ILE A 57 6.33 7.97 -17.95
CA ILE A 57 5.50 6.79 -17.69
C ILE A 57 4.14 7.29 -17.14
N ASN A 58 3.04 6.73 -17.63
CA ASN A 58 1.70 7.04 -17.12
C ASN A 58 1.38 6.23 -15.86
N SER A 59 0.36 6.65 -15.10
CA SER A 59 -0.04 6.02 -13.83
C SER A 59 -0.39 4.53 -13.97
N ASP A 60 -0.93 4.13 -15.13
CA ASP A 60 -1.35 2.75 -15.40
C ASP A 60 -0.21 1.87 -15.92
N CYS A 61 1.00 2.42 -16.10
CA CYS A 61 2.14 1.77 -16.74
C CYS A 61 1.83 1.09 -18.09
N THR A 62 0.96 1.69 -18.89
CA THR A 62 0.53 1.12 -20.18
C THR A 62 1.31 1.65 -21.38
N ASN A 63 2.22 2.60 -21.16
CA ASN A 63 2.92 3.33 -22.22
C ASN A 63 4.43 3.05 -22.28
N LEU A 64 4.90 1.95 -21.69
CA LEU A 64 6.31 1.54 -21.81
C LEU A 64 6.68 1.35 -23.29
N GLN A 65 7.85 1.84 -23.68
CA GLN A 65 8.37 1.75 -25.04
C GLN A 65 9.72 1.03 -25.04
N PRO A 66 9.84 -0.15 -25.65
CA PRO A 66 11.12 -0.87 -25.75
C PRO A 66 12.23 0.01 -26.31
N SER A 67 13.46 -0.23 -25.87
CA SER A 67 14.66 0.57 -26.20
C SER A 67 14.66 2.02 -25.67
N THR A 68 13.67 2.41 -24.86
CA THR A 68 13.69 3.69 -24.15
C THR A 68 14.41 3.53 -22.82
N THR A 69 15.26 4.50 -22.48
CA THR A 69 15.95 4.52 -21.17
C THR A 69 15.12 5.32 -20.17
N ILE A 70 14.86 4.70 -19.02
CA ILE A 70 14.15 5.27 -17.89
C ILE A 70 15.08 5.37 -16.68
N CYS A 71 14.72 6.27 -15.76
CA CYS A 71 15.43 6.41 -14.50
C CYS A 71 14.91 5.39 -13.48
N LEU A 72 15.80 4.79 -12.69
CA LEU A 72 15.40 3.89 -11.60
C LEU A 72 15.44 4.58 -10.24
N GLY A 73 16.16 5.69 -10.09
CA GLY A 73 16.31 6.40 -8.81
C GLY A 73 17.11 7.68 -8.98
N TRP A 74 16.90 8.64 -8.09
CA TRP A 74 17.67 9.88 -8.07
C TRP A 74 18.85 9.76 -7.11
N GLU A 75 19.83 10.64 -7.26
CA GLU A 75 20.98 10.71 -6.34
C GLU A 75 20.52 11.13 -4.94
N GLY A 76 20.72 10.25 -3.95
CA GLY A 76 20.28 10.47 -2.56
C GLY A 76 18.86 9.94 -2.26
N GLU A 77 18.07 9.66 -3.29
CA GLU A 77 16.68 9.20 -3.20
C GLU A 77 16.51 7.94 -4.09
N ASP A 78 17.20 6.85 -3.72
CA ASP A 78 17.12 5.54 -4.39
C ASP A 78 17.00 4.41 -3.36
N CYS A 79 15.80 3.91 -3.17
CA CYS A 79 15.55 2.76 -2.32
C CYS A 79 15.90 1.44 -3.02
N ASN A 80 17.00 0.82 -2.60
CA ASN A 80 17.40 -0.49 -3.11
C ASN A 80 16.98 -1.68 -2.23
N THR A 81 16.42 -1.42 -1.04
CA THR A 81 15.89 -2.47 -0.15
C THR A 81 14.41 -2.62 -0.41
N THR A 82 14.07 -3.53 -1.31
CA THR A 82 12.69 -3.70 -1.81
C THR A 82 12.10 -5.06 -1.48
N TYR A 83 10.77 -5.13 -1.45
CA TYR A 83 10.00 -6.34 -1.23
C TYR A 83 8.87 -6.44 -2.25
N VAL A 84 8.67 -7.63 -2.83
CA VAL A 84 7.56 -7.91 -3.74
C VAL A 84 6.40 -8.45 -2.93
N VAL A 85 5.27 -7.76 -2.95
CA VAL A 85 4.05 -8.13 -2.24
C VAL A 85 3.51 -9.46 -2.77
N VAL A 86 3.18 -10.37 -1.86
CA VAL A 86 2.57 -11.66 -2.17
C VAL A 86 1.16 -11.76 -1.59
N ALA A 87 0.47 -12.85 -1.91
CA ALA A 87 -0.87 -13.10 -1.39
C ALA A 87 -0.86 -13.18 0.14
N GLN A 88 -1.90 -12.61 0.76
CA GLN A 88 -2.10 -12.50 2.22
C GLN A 88 -1.15 -11.53 2.94
N ASP A 89 -0.36 -10.73 2.21
CA ASP A 89 0.39 -9.65 2.83
C ASP A 89 -0.52 -8.52 3.32
N THR A 90 -0.11 -7.95 4.46
CA THR A 90 -0.65 -6.72 5.04
C THR A 90 0.52 -5.79 5.38
N CYS A 91 0.27 -4.50 5.58
CA CYS A 91 1.32 -3.59 6.06
C CYS A 91 1.96 -4.08 7.38
N ASP A 92 1.17 -4.68 8.27
CA ASP A 92 1.66 -5.22 9.54
C ASP A 92 2.57 -6.44 9.34
N SER A 93 2.22 -7.35 8.42
CA SER A 93 3.08 -8.51 8.13
C SER A 93 4.40 -8.07 7.51
N VAL A 94 4.36 -7.11 6.57
CA VAL A 94 5.54 -6.56 5.91
C VAL A 94 6.43 -5.82 6.91
N THR A 95 5.88 -4.90 7.70
CA THR A 95 6.68 -4.14 8.69
C THR A 95 7.34 -5.06 9.72
N ALA A 96 6.64 -6.09 10.19
CA ALA A 96 7.19 -7.10 11.09
C ALA A 96 8.31 -7.92 10.43
N ALA A 97 8.14 -8.34 9.18
CA ALA A 97 9.13 -9.15 8.46
C ALA A 97 10.46 -8.41 8.24
N PHE A 98 10.40 -7.08 8.02
CA PHE A 98 11.57 -6.25 7.78
C PHE A 98 12.06 -5.49 9.03
N ASN A 99 11.40 -5.68 10.17
CA ASN A 99 11.72 -5.00 11.43
C ASN A 99 11.77 -3.47 11.28
N ILE A 100 10.79 -2.92 10.55
CA ILE A 100 10.55 -1.48 10.36
C ILE A 100 9.23 -1.09 11.02
N ASN A 101 9.00 0.20 11.24
CA ASN A 101 7.71 0.69 11.72
C ASN A 101 6.84 1.19 10.54
N SER A 102 5.55 1.40 10.80
CA SER A 102 4.61 1.90 9.80
C SER A 102 4.99 3.28 9.25
N THR A 103 5.58 4.16 10.07
CA THR A 103 6.07 5.48 9.61
C THR A 103 7.12 5.35 8.52
N LEU A 104 8.05 4.40 8.65
CA LEU A 104 9.05 4.13 7.62
C LEU A 104 8.42 3.50 6.39
N LEU A 105 7.50 2.56 6.56
CA LEU A 105 6.81 1.94 5.41
C LEU A 105 6.03 2.99 4.61
N TYR A 106 5.17 3.79 5.25
CA TYR A 106 4.38 4.83 4.59
C TYR A 106 5.24 5.97 4.04
N GLY A 107 6.31 6.36 4.75
CA GLY A 107 7.22 7.39 4.25
C GLY A 107 8.00 6.96 3.02
N ASN A 108 8.32 5.67 2.91
CA ASN A 108 8.97 5.09 1.74
C ASN A 108 8.00 4.67 0.63
N ASN A 109 6.71 4.58 0.94
CA ASN A 109 5.67 4.16 0.01
C ASN A 109 4.44 5.07 0.17
N PRO A 110 4.53 6.36 -0.23
CA PRO A 110 3.46 7.34 -0.04
C PRO A 110 2.18 7.02 -0.81
N GLN A 111 2.22 6.06 -1.75
CA GLN A 111 1.03 5.57 -2.44
C GLN A 111 0.17 4.65 -1.58
N ILE A 112 0.72 4.03 -0.52
CA ILE A 112 -0.08 3.18 0.36
C ILE A 112 -0.99 4.06 1.20
N ASP A 113 -2.28 3.76 1.18
CA ASP A 113 -3.23 4.51 1.98
C ASP A 113 -3.17 4.12 3.48
N GLN A 114 -3.88 4.88 4.30
CA GLN A 114 -3.90 4.66 5.74
C GLN A 114 -4.53 3.32 6.14
N ALA A 115 -5.41 2.75 5.31
CA ALA A 115 -6.07 1.47 5.54
C ALA A 115 -5.19 0.28 5.10
N CYS A 116 -4.18 0.53 4.25
CA CYS A 116 -3.34 -0.48 3.62
C CYS A 116 -4.15 -1.55 2.88
N ASP A 117 -5.28 -1.17 2.27
CA ASP A 117 -6.11 -2.07 1.47
C ASP A 117 -5.84 -1.94 -0.04
N ASN A 118 -4.97 -1.00 -0.42
CA ASN A 118 -4.59 -0.74 -1.80
C ASN A 118 -3.32 -1.45 -2.29
N ILE A 119 -2.67 -2.27 -1.45
CA ILE A 119 -1.53 -3.09 -1.87
C ILE A 119 -1.97 -4.36 -2.63
N TYR A 120 -1.21 -4.75 -3.65
CA TYR A 120 -1.57 -5.86 -4.52
C TYR A 120 -0.40 -6.81 -4.81
N VAL A 121 -0.72 -8.07 -5.13
CA VAL A 121 0.27 -9.09 -5.45
C VAL A 121 1.10 -8.66 -6.66
N GLY A 122 2.42 -8.64 -6.49
CA GLY A 122 3.38 -8.19 -7.51
C GLY A 122 3.86 -6.74 -7.35
N GLU A 123 3.18 -5.93 -6.54
CA GLU A 123 3.65 -4.57 -6.22
C GLU A 123 4.99 -4.64 -5.50
N VAL A 124 5.90 -3.70 -5.78
CA VAL A 124 7.22 -3.65 -5.14
C VAL A 124 7.29 -2.48 -4.18
N LEU A 125 7.44 -2.80 -2.90
CA LEU A 125 7.52 -1.83 -1.81
C LEU A 125 8.97 -1.54 -1.42
N CYS A 126 9.26 -0.30 -1.07
CA CYS A 126 10.51 0.07 -0.40
C CYS A 126 10.41 -0.24 1.10
N VAL A 127 11.24 -1.14 1.59
CA VAL A 127 11.24 -1.61 3.00
C VAL A 127 12.53 -1.24 3.73
N ALA A 128 13.19 -0.17 3.28
CA ALA A 128 14.38 0.37 3.92
C ALA A 128 14.10 0.87 5.34
N SER A 129 15.10 0.76 6.24
CA SER A 129 15.01 1.24 7.62
C SER A 129 15.18 2.76 7.77
N THR A 130 15.31 3.48 6.67
CA THR A 130 15.37 4.94 6.58
C THR A 130 14.51 5.40 5.40
N ILE A 131 14.08 6.66 5.40
CA ILE A 131 13.40 7.24 4.23
C ILE A 131 14.41 7.42 3.11
N GLN A 132 14.13 6.80 1.96
CA GLN A 132 14.95 6.81 0.74
C GLN A 132 14.10 7.00 -0.52
N ALA A 133 12.77 6.91 -0.41
CA ALA A 133 11.89 7.13 -1.54
C ALA A 133 11.83 8.62 -1.90
N PRO A 134 11.76 8.94 -3.21
CA PRO A 134 11.64 10.31 -3.69
C PRO A 134 10.42 11.01 -3.07
N PRO A 135 10.49 12.33 -2.84
CA PRO A 135 9.37 13.05 -2.27
C PRO A 135 8.14 12.97 -3.18
N ALA A 136 6.97 12.78 -2.57
CA ALA A 136 5.71 12.91 -3.27
C ALA A 136 5.62 14.31 -3.90
N GLY A 137 5.64 14.38 -5.22
CA GLY A 137 5.49 15.63 -5.95
C GLY A 137 4.19 16.36 -5.60
N SER A 138 4.08 17.63 -5.98
CA SER A 138 2.86 18.43 -5.76
C SER A 138 1.63 17.94 -6.56
N ALA A 139 1.82 16.98 -7.46
CA ALA A 139 0.75 16.21 -8.06
C ALA A 139 0.80 14.79 -7.45
N PRO A 140 -0.32 14.25 -6.96
CA PRO A 140 -0.35 12.88 -6.48
C PRO A 140 0.08 11.99 -7.65
N VAL A 141 1.22 11.32 -7.51
CA VAL A 141 1.56 10.19 -8.34
C VAL A 141 0.70 9.06 -7.83
N ASP A 142 -0.59 9.15 -8.15
CA ASP A 142 -1.55 8.09 -7.87
C ASP A 142 -1.11 6.95 -8.80
N THR A 143 -0.26 6.07 -8.25
CA THR A 143 0.13 4.85 -8.94
C THR A 143 -1.13 4.03 -8.96
N ALA A 144 -1.87 4.11 -10.07
CA ALA A 144 -3.15 3.46 -10.19
C ALA A 144 -2.93 1.97 -9.96
N ILE A 145 -3.74 1.36 -9.09
CA ILE A 145 -3.77 -0.09 -8.94
C ILE A 145 -4.07 -0.66 -10.33
N PRO A 146 -3.20 -1.50 -10.92
CA PRO A 146 -3.45 -2.04 -12.24
C PRO A 146 -4.82 -2.74 -12.26
N SER A 147 -5.64 -2.52 -13.29
CA SER A 147 -6.99 -3.10 -13.35
C SER A 147 -7.00 -4.64 -13.31
N THR A 148 -5.87 -5.27 -13.62
CA THR A 148 -5.66 -6.73 -13.57
C THR A 148 -5.01 -7.20 -12.27
N ALA A 149 -4.69 -6.29 -11.35
CA ALA A 149 -4.03 -6.62 -10.10
C ALA A 149 -4.97 -7.39 -9.17
N THR A 150 -4.39 -8.35 -8.44
CA THR A 150 -5.08 -9.08 -7.37
C THR A 150 -4.70 -8.46 -6.04
N ALA A 151 -5.67 -7.98 -5.26
CA ALA A 151 -5.41 -7.43 -3.94
C ALA A 151 -4.63 -8.42 -3.06
N ALA A 152 -3.65 -7.94 -2.30
CA ALA A 152 -2.81 -8.80 -1.46
C ALA A 152 -3.61 -9.39 -0.30
N ALA A 153 -4.34 -8.52 0.40
CA ALA A 153 -5.37 -8.89 1.37
C ALA A 153 -6.67 -9.27 0.65
N SER A 154 -6.62 -10.16 -0.34
CA SER A 154 -7.85 -10.73 -0.89
C SER A 154 -8.50 -11.57 0.21
N ALA A 155 -9.52 -10.98 0.85
CA ALA A 155 -10.48 -11.70 1.64
C ALA A 155 -11.05 -12.77 0.72
N THR A 156 -10.68 -14.03 0.96
CA THR A 156 -11.52 -15.12 0.49
C THR A 156 -12.91 -14.82 1.07
N PRO A 157 -13.98 -14.68 0.27
CA PRO A 157 -15.30 -14.77 0.85
C PRO A 157 -15.37 -16.21 1.33
N THR A 158 -15.13 -16.41 2.62
CA THR A 158 -15.53 -17.64 3.28
C THR A 158 -17.03 -17.58 3.20
N SER A 159 -17.60 -18.18 2.13
CA SER A 159 -18.92 -18.76 2.21
C SER A 159 -18.82 -19.84 3.26
N THR A 160 -18.93 -19.43 4.53
CA THR A 160 -19.40 -20.28 5.58
C THR A 160 -20.79 -20.67 5.11
N SER A 161 -20.88 -21.80 4.43
CA SER A 161 -22.12 -22.56 4.36
C SER A 161 -22.42 -22.91 5.82
N SER A 162 -23.17 -22.01 6.45
CA SER A 162 -23.92 -22.26 7.67
C SER A 162 -24.79 -23.47 7.38
N SER A 163 -24.27 -24.65 7.71
CA SER A 163 -25.07 -25.84 7.84
C SER A 163 -25.84 -25.65 9.13
N SER A 164 -26.93 -24.90 9.04
CA SER A 164 -28.00 -24.92 10.03
C SER A 164 -28.54 -26.35 10.06
N SER A 165 -28.07 -27.16 10.99
CA SER A 165 -28.80 -28.34 11.43
C SER A 165 -30.03 -27.84 12.19
N SER A 166 -31.10 -27.61 11.45
CA SER A 166 -32.46 -27.53 11.97
C SER A 166 -32.85 -28.90 12.50
N SER A 167 -32.88 -29.04 13.83
CA SER A 167 -33.61 -30.13 14.47
C SER A 167 -35.10 -29.84 14.35
N ASP A 168 -35.69 -30.37 13.30
CA ASP A 168 -37.13 -30.61 13.19
C ASP A 168 -37.38 -31.97 13.87
N ASP A 169 -38.07 -31.97 15.01
CA ASP A 169 -38.79 -33.13 15.52
C ASP A 169 -39.92 -32.60 16.41
N GLY A 170 -41.10 -32.50 15.82
CA GLY A 170 -42.35 -32.46 16.54
C GLY A 170 -43.11 -33.74 16.22
N ASP A 171 -43.45 -34.52 17.24
CA ASP A 171 -44.73 -35.22 17.29
C ASP A 171 -45.15 -35.50 18.74
N ASP A 172 -46.42 -35.19 18.99
CA ASP A 172 -47.19 -35.36 20.22
C ASP A 172 -47.49 -36.85 20.48
N SER A 173 -47.55 -37.26 21.75
CA SER A 173 -48.69 -38.01 22.33
C SER A 173 -48.49 -38.32 23.82
N ASP A 174 -49.57 -38.09 24.56
CA ASP A 174 -49.89 -38.44 25.94
C ASP A 174 -49.34 -39.81 26.44
N ASP A 175 -48.92 -39.84 27.71
CA ASP A 175 -49.55 -40.67 28.75
C ASP A 175 -48.85 -40.38 30.10
N GLY A 176 -49.65 -40.04 31.12
CA GLY A 176 -49.17 -39.78 32.48
C GLY A 176 -48.90 -41.06 33.27
N ASP A 177 -47.96 -40.98 34.23
CA ASP A 177 -48.06 -41.69 35.52
C ASP A 177 -47.02 -41.14 36.50
N ASP A 178 -47.56 -40.56 37.58
CA ASP A 178 -47.14 -40.57 38.98
C ASP A 178 -45.70 -40.90 39.41
N GLY A 179 -45.23 -40.09 40.37
CA GLY A 179 -44.42 -40.56 41.50
C GLY A 179 -42.91 -40.52 41.30
N ASP A 180 -42.25 -39.52 41.88
CA ASP A 180 -41.55 -39.70 43.15
C ASP A 180 -40.63 -38.49 43.40
N ASP A 181 -41.01 -37.74 44.43
CA ASP A 181 -40.13 -36.89 45.21
C ASP A 181 -38.97 -37.73 45.72
N ASP A 182 -37.72 -37.27 45.57
CA ASP A 182 -36.66 -37.47 46.58
C ASP A 182 -35.40 -36.65 46.24
N ASP A 183 -35.15 -35.66 47.10
CA ASP A 183 -33.85 -35.27 47.66
C ASP A 183 -32.69 -34.72 46.78
N MET A 184 -32.58 -33.38 46.78
CA MET A 184 -31.52 -32.54 47.44
C MET A 184 -30.01 -32.85 47.19
N PRO A 185 -29.06 -31.92 47.48
CA PRO A 185 -29.18 -30.50 47.86
C PRO A 185 -28.24 -29.54 47.09
N PHE A 186 -28.56 -28.25 47.20
CA PHE A 186 -27.63 -27.13 47.04
C PHE A 186 -26.44 -27.27 48.02
N CYS A 187 -25.23 -26.96 47.57
CA CYS A 187 -24.12 -26.60 48.45
C CYS A 187 -23.48 -25.30 47.93
N ASP A 188 -23.65 -24.25 48.72
CA ASP A 188 -22.95 -22.98 48.66
C ASP A 188 -21.46 -23.12 49.06
N GLU A 189 -20.72 -22.04 48.76
CA GLU A 189 -19.43 -21.58 49.34
C GLU A 189 -18.17 -22.34 48.88
N LEU A 190 -17.11 -21.67 48.39
CA LEU A 190 -16.44 -20.45 48.86
C LEU A 190 -15.85 -19.60 47.73
#